data_AF-A0A2A9FGL1-F1
#
_entry.id   AF-A0A2A9FGL1-F1
#
_cell.length_a   1.000
_cell.length_b   1.000
_cell.length_c   1.000
_cell.angle_alpha   90.00
_cell.angle_beta   90.00
_cell.angle_gamma   90.00
#
_symmetry.space_group_name_H-M   'P 1'
#
loop_
_entity.id
_entity.type
_entity.pdbx_description
1 polymer ?
#
loop_
_entity_poly.entity_id
_entity_poly.type
_entity_poly.pdbx_seq_one_letter_code
_entity_poly.pdbx_strand_id
1 'polypeptide(L)'
;MPSEADLVTRALRRVRPSVYRLGGTPDRPTLLLAVATSAGGRRNAADRVVAALADGGFALDAGDPVGELADGTELPVRRARA
;
A
#
# COMPACT_ATOMS: atom_id res chain seq x y z
N MET A 1 -21.85 -2.50 -4.29
CA MET A 1 -20.94 -1.61 -3.52
C MET A 1 -19.51 -1.93 -3.94
N PRO A 2 -18.62 -0.94 -4.13
CA PRO A 2 -17.22 -1.24 -4.42
C PRO A 2 -16.61 -2.02 -3.25
N SER A 3 -15.75 -3.00 -3.54
CA SER A 3 -14.99 -3.74 -2.53
C SER A 3 -13.94 -2.86 -1.86
N GLU A 4 -13.36 -3.27 -0.73
CA GLU A 4 -12.24 -2.53 -0.14
C GLU A 4 -11.04 -2.47 -1.09
N ALA A 5 -10.75 -3.56 -1.81
CA ALA A 5 -9.70 -3.59 -2.83
C ALA A 5 -9.91 -2.57 -3.95
N ASP A 6 -11.15 -2.34 -4.40
CA ASP A 6 -11.48 -1.31 -5.39
C ASP A 6 -11.20 0.09 -4.85
N LEU A 7 -11.54 0.33 -3.58
CA LEU A 7 -11.31 1.63 -2.93
C LEU A 7 -9.82 1.89 -2.71
N VAL A 8 -9.06 0.88 -2.29
CA VAL A 8 -7.59 0.94 -2.17
C VAL A 8 -6.94 1.22 -3.53
N THR A 9 -7.40 0.57 -4.59
CA THR A 9 -6.92 0.83 -5.96
C THR A 9 -7.17 2.29 -6.37
N ARG A 10 -8.33 2.86 -6.02
CA ARG A 10 -8.65 4.28 -6.28
C ARG A 10 -7.79 5.24 -5.46
N ALA A 11 -7.44 4.89 -4.22
CA ALA A 11 -6.50 5.67 -3.40
C ALA A 11 -5.12 5.70 -4.06
N LEU A 12 -4.67 4.54 -4.57
CA LEU A 12 -3.37 4.37 -5.23
C LEU A 12 -3.33 4.85 -6.68
N ARG A 13 -4.37 5.51 -7.21
CA ARG A 13 -4.44 5.90 -8.65
C ARG A 13 -3.29 6.80 -9.13
N ARG A 14 -2.58 7.46 -8.21
CA ARG A 14 -1.40 8.31 -8.51
C ARG A 14 -0.08 7.54 -8.42
N VAL A 15 -0.10 6.32 -7.88
CA VAL A 15 1.04 5.40 -7.84
C VAL A 15 0.94 4.47 -9.05
N ARG A 16 2.07 4.24 -9.72
CA ARG A 16 2.10 3.34 -10.87
C ARG A 16 1.76 1.91 -10.43
N PRO A 17 0.87 1.19 -11.13
CA PRO A 17 0.51 -0.19 -10.77
C PRO A 17 1.71 -1.17 -10.71
N SER A 18 2.82 -0.87 -11.41
CA SER A 18 4.04 -1.69 -11.33
C SER A 18 4.80 -1.56 -10.01
N VAL A 19 4.45 -0.61 -9.15
CA VAL A 19 5.13 -0.36 -7.86
C VAL A 19 4.59 -1.25 -6.75
N TYR A 20 3.35 -1.72 -6.86
CA TYR A 20 2.68 -2.49 -5.82
C TYR A 20 1.91 -3.68 -6.37
N ARG A 21 1.60 -4.63 -5.51
CA ARG A 21 0.64 -5.70 -5.77
C ARG A 21 -0.39 -5.71 -4.65
N LEU A 22 -1.66 -5.83 -5.04
CA LEU A 22 -2.74 -6.10 -4.09
C LEU A 22 -2.96 -7.60 -4.01
N GLY A 23 -3.03 -8.11 -2.79
CA GLY A 23 -3.38 -9.48 -2.45
C GLY A 23 -4.62 -9.53 -1.55
N GLY A 24 -4.78 -10.64 -0.83
CA GLY A 24 -5.87 -10.83 0.13
C GLY A 24 -7.23 -11.06 -0.53
N THR A 25 -8.30 -10.79 0.22
CA THR A 25 -9.68 -10.86 -0.28
C THR A 25 -10.18 -9.47 -0.65
N PRO A 26 -11.26 -9.34 -1.46
CA PRO A 26 -11.82 -8.04 -1.82
C PRO A 26 -12.18 -7.15 -0.61
N ASP A 27 -12.52 -7.75 0.53
CA ASP A 27 -12.91 -7.05 1.77
C ASP A 27 -11.80 -6.94 2.81
N ARG A 28 -10.66 -7.62 2.61
CA ARG A 28 -9.47 -7.56 3.47
C ARG A 28 -8.22 -7.56 2.59
N PRO A 29 -7.99 -6.46 1.84
CA PRO A 29 -6.86 -6.39 0.93
C PRO A 29 -5.54 -6.31 1.68
N THR A 30 -4.53 -6.94 1.11
CA THR A 30 -3.12 -6.80 1.51
C THR A 30 -2.35 -6.07 0.42
N LEU A 31 -1.21 -5.47 0.77
CA LEU A 31 -0.36 -4.75 -0.16
C LEU A 31 1.09 -5.18 -0.01
N LEU A 32 1.73 -5.45 -1.14
CA LEU A 32 3.16 -5.75 -1.26
C LEU A 32 3.83 -4.75 -2.21
N LEU A 33 5.07 -4.35 -1.90
CA LEU A 33 5.88 -3.56 -2.81
C LEU A 33 6.48 -4.45 -3.91
N ALA A 34 6.25 -4.09 -5.17
CA ALA A 34 6.63 -4.91 -6.34
C ALA A 34 7.79 -4.31 -7.15
N VAL A 35 8.42 -3.23 -6.67
CA VAL A 35 9.52 -2.58 -7.38
C VAL A 35 10.87 -3.22 -7.04
N ALA A 36 11.59 -3.67 -8.07
CA ALA A 36 12.98 -4.10 -7.95
C ALA A 36 13.91 -2.90 -8.16
N THR A 37 14.40 -2.31 -7.07
CA THR A 37 15.34 -1.18 -7.09
C THR A 37 16.24 -1.21 -5.85
N SER A 38 17.11 -0.22 -5.69
CA SER A 38 17.98 -0.06 -4.53
C SER A 38 17.18 0.08 -3.22
N ALA A 39 17.81 -0.12 -2.07
CA ALA A 39 17.15 0.03 -0.77
C ALA A 39 16.51 1.43 -0.60
N GLY A 40 17.22 2.49 -0.99
CA GLY A 40 16.68 3.85 -0.99
C GLY A 40 15.52 4.03 -1.98
N GLY A 41 15.60 3.40 -3.15
CA GLY A 41 14.51 3.41 -4.13
C GLY A 41 13.25 2.71 -3.61
N ARG A 42 13.39 1.57 -2.91
CA ARG A 42 12.27 0.84 -2.31
C ARG A 42 11.64 1.67 -1.18
N ARG A 43 12.44 2.29 -0.32
CA ARG A 43 11.94 3.16 0.75
C ARG A 43 11.16 4.36 0.21
N ASN A 44 11.68 5.02 -0.82
CA ASN A 44 10.99 6.12 -1.49
C ASN A 44 9.68 5.68 -2.18
N ALA A 45 9.66 4.47 -2.76
CA ALA A 45 8.46 3.91 -3.36
C ALA A 45 7.40 3.54 -2.30
N ALA A 46 7.82 2.92 -1.20
CA ALA A 46 6.97 2.60 -0.06
C ALA A 46 6.38 3.87 0.56
N ASP A 47 7.18 4.92 0.76
CA ASP A 47 6.72 6.22 1.27
C ASP A 47 5.60 6.82 0.41
N ARG A 48 5.76 6.81 -0.92
CA ARG A 48 4.72 7.27 -1.85
C ARG A 48 3.44 6.44 -1.78
N VAL A 49 3.56 5.12 -1.61
CA VAL A 49 2.40 4.23 -1.44
C VAL A 49 1.68 4.56 -0.15
N VAL A 50 2.39 4.66 0.98
CA VAL A 50 1.81 4.99 2.29
C VAL A 50 1.13 6.36 2.27
N ALA A 51 1.78 7.37 1.67
CA ALA A 51 1.18 8.69 1.50
C ALA A 51 -0.10 8.67 0.65
N ALA A 52 -0.10 7.94 -0.47
CA ALA A 52 -1.29 7.82 -1.32
C ALA A 52 -2.45 7.06 -0.64
N LEU A 53 -2.15 6.07 0.20
CA LEU A 53 -3.15 5.40 1.04
C LEU A 53 -3.74 6.38 2.06
N ALA A 54 -2.89 7.13 2.76
CA ALA A 54 -3.32 8.11 3.76
C ALA A 54 -4.23 9.19 3.15
N ASP A 55 -3.85 9.74 1.99
CA ASP A 55 -4.67 10.68 1.21
C ASP A 55 -6.04 10.09 0.82
N GLY A 56 -6.12 8.76 0.68
CA GLY A 56 -7.34 8.01 0.38
C GLY A 56 -8.13 7.55 1.60
N GLY A 57 -7.69 7.86 2.83
CA GLY A 57 -8.32 7.42 4.07
C GLY A 57 -7.99 5.98 4.47
N PHE A 58 -6.85 5.45 4.02
CA PHE A 58 -6.36 4.11 4.34
C PHE A 58 -4.99 4.17 5.05
N ALA A 59 -4.65 3.09 5.74
CA ALA A 59 -3.36 2.88 6.37
C ALA A 59 -2.94 1.41 6.23
N LEU A 60 -1.64 1.14 6.31
CA LEU A 60 -1.13 -0.22 6.47
C LEU A 60 -1.14 -0.59 7.96
N ASP A 61 -1.45 -1.84 8.25
CA ASP A 61 -1.42 -2.38 9.61
C ASP A 61 -0.01 -2.86 9.95
N ALA A 62 0.84 -1.92 10.34
CA ALA A 62 2.27 -2.12 10.61
C ALA A 62 2.79 -1.10 11.64
N GLY A 63 3.90 -1.42 12.30
CA GLY A 63 4.59 -0.53 13.24
C GLY A 63 5.45 0.51 12.53
N ASP A 64 6.17 0.10 11.48
CA ASP A 64 6.83 0.97 10.50
C ASP A 64 6.32 0.63 9.10
N PRO A 65 5.17 1.18 8.68
CA PRO A 65 4.58 0.92 7.36
C PRO A 65 5.53 1.11 6.19
N VAL A 66 6.43 2.10 6.25
CA VAL A 66 7.34 2.41 5.15
C VAL A 66 8.52 1.44 5.15
N GLY A 67 9.11 1.18 6.31
CA GLY A 67 10.22 0.22 6.45
C GLY A 67 9.79 -1.20 6.08
N GLU A 68 8.74 -1.70 6.73
CA GLU A 68 8.26 -3.08 6.53
C GLU A 68 7.85 -3.34 5.07
N LEU A 69 7.20 -2.37 4.42
CA LEU A 69 6.84 -2.46 3.01
C LEU A 69 8.08 -2.41 2.09
N ALA A 70 9.05 -1.54 2.40
CA ALA A 70 10.31 -1.43 1.65
C ALA A 70 11.20 -2.69 1.75
N ASP A 71 11.04 -3.44 2.84
CA ASP A 71 11.68 -4.73 3.09
C ASP A 71 10.96 -5.90 2.40
N GLY A 72 9.84 -5.62 1.72
CA GLY A 72 9.10 -6.63 0.96
C GLY A 72 8.11 -7.42 1.81
N THR A 73 7.67 -6.86 2.94
CA THR A 73 6.59 -7.44 3.75
C THR A 73 5.25 -7.13 3.10
N GLU A 74 4.39 -8.15 2.99
CA GLU A 74 3.00 -7.97 2.60
C GLU A 74 2.19 -7.53 3.81
N LEU A 75 1.55 -6.36 3.73
CA LEU A 75 0.90 -5.71 4.86
C LEU A 75 -0.61 -5.59 4.66
N PRO A 76 -1.44 -5.88 5.68
CA PRO A 76 -2.87 -5.63 5.63
C PRO A 76 -3.16 -4.14 5.44
N VAL A 77 -4.14 -3.82 4.58
CA VAL A 77 -4.64 -2.46 4.44
C VAL A 77 -5.90 -2.33 5.28
N ARG A 78 -6.02 -1.22 6.03
CA ARG A 78 -7.18 -0.89 6.84
C ARG A 78 -7.62 0.54 6.58
N ARG A 79 -8.89 0.85 6.85
CA ARG A 79 -9.34 2.25 6.89
C ARG A 79 -8.62 2.99 8.02
N ALA A 80 -8.14 4.19 7.71
CA ALA A 80 -7.72 5.12 8.75
C ALA A 80 -8.98 5.56 9.51
N ARG A 81 -9.00 5.40 10.84
CA ARG A 81 -10.04 6.05 11.63
C ARG A 81 -9.77 7.55 11.58
N ALA A 82 -10.80 8.32 11.22
CA ALA A 82 -10.81 9.77 11.35
C ALA A 82 -10.73 10.18 12.83
#